data_AF-A0A7J4AZT3-F1
#
_entry.id   AF-A0A7J4AZT3-F1
#
_cell.length_a   1.000
_cell.length_b   1.000
_cell.length_c   1.000
_cell.angle_alpha   90.00
_cell.angle_beta   90.00
_cell.angle_gamma   90.00
#
_symmetry.space_group_name_H-M   'P 1'
#
loop_
_entity.id
_entity.type
_entity.pdbx_description
1 polymer ?
#
loop_
_entity_poly.entity_id
_entity_poly.type
_entity_poly.pdbx_seq_one_letter_code
_entity_poly.pdbx_strand_id
1 'polypeptide(L)'
;GPLDRLFSVFAIITEVIPPWFFGILFIMIFAYYLGIAPFGGIASVPPPQDTLGYFLDILYHAALPLFTWVFSLFGAWAYIARNLMVQIAEEDFVMTAKAKGLPEGTLLRRHILRPSLPPIITSISLSLISSWQGAIITEAVFNWPGLGSLYVQAISALDAPVIIGLAVIYAYLLVGTMLVLDLTYGLMDPRIKGVA
;
A
#
# COMPACT_ATOMS: atom_id res chain seq x y z
N GLY A 1 24.05 -3.06 -11.55
CA GLY A 1 24.19 -2.31 -12.83
C GLY A 1 23.68 -0.88 -12.71
N PRO A 2 23.65 -0.05 -13.77
CA PRO A 2 23.15 1.33 -13.69
C PRO A 2 21.64 1.40 -13.38
N LEU A 3 20.86 0.47 -13.92
CA LEU A 3 19.42 0.35 -13.70
C LEU A 3 19.08 -0.01 -12.24
N ASP A 4 19.94 -0.80 -11.63
CA ASP A 4 19.88 -1.17 -10.21
C ASP A 4 20.17 0.03 -9.28
N ARG A 5 21.18 0.84 -9.62
CA ARG A 5 21.44 2.11 -8.91
C ARG A 5 20.25 3.06 -9.02
N LEU A 6 19.61 3.14 -10.19
CA LEU A 6 18.41 3.97 -10.37
C LEU A 6 17.27 3.53 -9.46
N PHE A 7 16.97 2.22 -9.40
CA PHE A 7 15.94 1.70 -8.49
C PHE A 7 16.27 1.94 -7.02
N SER A 8 17.54 1.82 -6.65
CA SER A 8 17.98 2.05 -5.27
C SER A 8 17.84 3.53 -4.89
N VAL A 9 18.22 4.45 -5.78
CA VAL A 9 18.04 5.89 -5.58
C VAL A 9 16.55 6.25 -5.53
N PHE A 10 15.75 5.70 -6.43
CA PHE A 10 14.30 5.91 -6.43
C PHE A 10 13.66 5.45 -5.10
N ALA A 11 14.03 4.25 -4.62
CA ALA A 11 13.56 3.73 -3.35
C ALA A 11 13.90 4.66 -2.18
N ILE A 12 15.16 5.11 -2.09
CA ILE A 12 15.61 6.04 -1.06
C ILE A 12 14.82 7.35 -1.12
N ILE A 13 14.61 7.91 -2.31
CA ILE A 13 13.86 9.16 -2.47
C ILE A 13 12.41 8.99 -1.98
N THR A 14 11.73 7.92 -2.38
CA THR A 14 10.34 7.68 -1.98
C THR A 14 10.20 7.37 -0.49
N GLU A 15 11.23 6.76 0.12
CA GLU A 15 11.21 6.39 1.54
C GLU A 15 11.55 7.57 2.46
N VAL A 16 12.46 8.45 2.04
CA VAL A 16 12.90 9.61 2.83
C VAL A 16 11.91 10.76 2.75
N ILE A 17 11.30 10.98 1.58
CA ILE A 17 10.35 12.07 1.39
C ILE A 17 8.99 11.65 1.97
N PRO A 18 8.42 12.44 2.91
CA PRO A 18 7.12 12.11 3.48
C PRO A 18 6.01 12.06 2.42
N PRO A 19 5.01 11.16 2.55
CA PRO A 19 3.93 11.01 1.58
C PRO A 19 3.14 12.29 1.29
N TRP A 20 2.92 13.12 2.32
CA TRP A 20 2.19 14.38 2.18
C TRP A 20 2.90 15.37 1.25
N PHE A 21 4.23 15.33 1.17
CA PHE A 21 5.00 16.20 0.28
C PHE A 21 4.76 15.81 -1.18
N PHE A 22 4.78 14.51 -1.47
CA PHE A 22 4.37 14.00 -2.79
C PHE A 22 2.92 14.37 -3.09
N GLY A 23 2.02 14.35 -2.10
CA GLY A 23 0.64 14.78 -2.26
C GLY A 23 0.53 16.23 -2.76
N ILE A 24 1.22 17.16 -2.08
CA ILE A 24 1.25 18.58 -2.50
C ILE A 24 1.83 18.72 -3.91
N LEU A 25 2.93 18.02 -4.20
CA LEU A 25 3.57 18.06 -5.52
C LEU A 25 2.67 17.49 -6.62
N PHE A 26 1.95 16.40 -6.34
CA PHE A 26 1.02 15.78 -7.27
C PHE A 26 -0.25 16.59 -7.47
N ILE A 27 -0.75 17.29 -6.45
CA ILE A 27 -1.81 18.29 -6.62
C ILE A 27 -1.34 19.38 -7.59
N MET A 28 -0.13 19.90 -7.39
CA MET A 28 0.43 20.93 -8.27
C MET A 28 0.54 20.45 -9.72
N ILE A 29 1.03 19.24 -9.95
CA ILE A 29 1.22 18.70 -11.31
C ILE A 29 -0.11 18.30 -11.94
N PHE A 30 -0.87 17.41 -11.29
CA PHE A 30 -2.01 16.74 -11.89
C PHE A 30 -3.31 17.54 -11.77
N ALA A 31 -3.50 18.31 -10.69
CA ALA A 31 -4.70 19.13 -10.53
C ALA A 31 -4.49 20.55 -11.07
N TYR A 32 -3.39 21.22 -10.73
CA TYR A 32 -3.18 22.62 -11.15
C TYR A 32 -2.66 22.75 -12.59
N TYR A 33 -1.53 22.13 -12.94
CA TYR A 33 -0.94 22.31 -14.28
C TYR A 33 -1.62 21.49 -15.37
N LEU A 34 -1.96 20.23 -15.08
CA LEU A 34 -2.55 19.32 -16.08
C LEU A 34 -4.09 19.33 -16.09
N GLY A 35 -4.73 19.67 -14.97
CA GLY A 35 -6.20 19.67 -14.85
C GLY A 35 -6.85 18.29 -15.01
N ILE A 36 -6.10 17.20 -14.80
CA ILE A 36 -6.58 15.82 -15.00
C ILE A 36 -7.09 15.15 -13.72
N ALA A 37 -6.90 15.78 -12.57
CA ALA A 37 -7.27 15.26 -11.27
C ALA A 37 -7.86 16.38 -10.40
N PRO A 38 -8.75 16.07 -9.45
CA PRO A 38 -9.27 17.07 -8.53
C PRO A 38 -8.21 17.47 -7.49
N PHE A 39 -8.36 18.68 -6.94
CA PHE A 39 -7.49 19.18 -5.87
C PHE A 39 -7.70 18.42 -4.55
N GLY A 40 -8.90 17.88 -4.34
CA GLY A 40 -9.30 17.24 -3.10
C GLY A 40 -10.82 17.15 -2.95
N GLY A 41 -11.26 16.69 -1.78
CA GLY A 41 -12.67 16.43 -1.49
C GLY A 41 -13.12 15.03 -1.94
N ILE A 42 -14.35 14.64 -1.56
CA ILE A 42 -14.89 13.30 -1.82
C ILE A 42 -15.71 13.23 -3.12
N ALA A 43 -16.24 14.35 -3.59
CA ALA A 43 -17.10 14.45 -4.75
C ALA A 43 -17.08 15.87 -5.35
N SER A 44 -17.43 15.96 -6.63
CA SER A 44 -17.66 17.19 -7.37
C SER A 44 -18.80 18.02 -6.74
N VAL A 45 -18.75 19.34 -6.90
CA VAL A 45 -19.80 20.26 -6.45
C VAL A 45 -20.40 20.98 -7.66
N PRO A 46 -21.68 20.75 -8.02
CA PRO A 46 -22.64 19.84 -7.37
C PRO A 46 -22.35 18.35 -7.66
N PRO A 47 -22.72 17.43 -6.75
CA PRO A 47 -22.50 16.01 -6.95
C PRO A 47 -23.39 15.44 -8.06
N PRO A 48 -22.93 14.42 -8.81
CA PRO A 48 -23.77 13.73 -9.78
C PRO A 48 -25.03 13.16 -9.13
N GLN A 49 -26.18 13.30 -9.80
CA GLN A 49 -27.47 12.80 -9.28
C GLN A 49 -27.62 11.28 -9.42
N ASP A 50 -26.95 10.69 -10.40
CA ASP A 50 -26.99 9.25 -10.64
C ASP A 50 -26.08 8.51 -9.64
N THR A 51 -26.55 7.37 -9.12
CA THR A 51 -25.79 6.54 -8.16
C THR A 51 -24.45 6.05 -8.74
N LEU A 52 -24.46 5.62 -10.01
CA LEU A 52 -23.24 5.21 -10.72
C LEU A 52 -22.31 6.41 -10.99
N GLY A 53 -22.87 7.57 -11.33
CA GLY A 53 -22.10 8.80 -11.53
C GLY A 53 -21.40 9.24 -10.25
N TYR A 54 -22.11 9.22 -9.13
CA TYR A 54 -21.56 9.55 -7.82
C TYR A 54 -20.45 8.59 -7.39
N PHE A 55 -20.63 7.27 -7.62
CA PHE A 55 -19.59 6.29 -7.32
C PHE A 55 -18.31 6.49 -8.15
N LEU A 56 -18.45 6.73 -9.45
CA LEU A 56 -17.30 7.00 -10.33
C LEU A 56 -16.61 8.32 -9.96
N ASP A 57 -17.38 9.32 -9.56
CA ASP A 57 -16.86 10.60 -9.09
C ASP A 57 -16.05 10.45 -7.80
N ILE A 58 -16.52 9.64 -6.84
CA ILE A 58 -15.73 9.28 -5.64
C ILE A 58 -14.42 8.59 -6.02
N LEU A 59 -14.45 7.63 -6.96
CA LEU A 59 -13.22 6.95 -7.41
C LEU A 59 -12.25 7.90 -8.09
N TYR A 60 -12.75 8.84 -8.88
CA TYR A 60 -11.95 9.88 -9.51
C TYR A 60 -11.29 10.80 -8.46
N HIS A 61 -12.02 11.16 -7.41
CA HIS A 61 -11.48 11.95 -6.29
C HIS A 61 -10.51 11.15 -5.42
N ALA A 62 -10.71 9.84 -5.27
CA ALA A 62 -9.82 8.95 -4.55
C ALA A 62 -8.52 8.65 -5.32
N ALA A 63 -8.52 8.78 -6.65
CA ALA A 63 -7.41 8.34 -7.49
C ALA A 63 -6.08 9.01 -7.14
N LEU A 64 -6.07 10.33 -6.96
CA LEU A 64 -4.85 11.09 -6.67
C LEU A 64 -4.32 10.86 -5.24
N PRO A 65 -5.16 10.88 -4.18
CA PRO A 65 -4.74 10.45 -2.84
C PRO A 65 -4.16 9.03 -2.82
N LEU A 66 -4.83 8.07 -3.46
CA LEU A 66 -4.37 6.67 -3.52
C LEU A 66 -3.07 6.54 -4.31
N PHE A 67 -2.95 7.24 -5.44
CA PHE A 67 -1.73 7.26 -6.22
C PHE A 67 -0.56 7.81 -5.41
N THR A 68 -0.77 8.91 -4.68
CA THR A 68 0.23 9.50 -3.78
C THR A 68 0.71 8.49 -2.76
N TRP A 69 -0.23 7.80 -2.12
CA TRP A 69 0.07 6.80 -1.09
C TRP A 69 0.87 5.63 -1.66
N VAL A 70 0.41 5.04 -2.77
CA VAL A 70 1.07 3.93 -3.45
C VAL A 70 2.46 4.34 -3.92
N PHE A 71 2.59 5.49 -4.58
CA PHE A 71 3.87 5.99 -5.09
C PHE A 71 4.91 6.15 -3.98
N SER A 72 4.50 6.72 -2.85
CA SER A 72 5.40 6.98 -1.72
C SER A 72 5.95 5.69 -1.10
N LEU A 73 5.14 4.62 -1.07
CA LEU A 73 5.56 3.35 -0.50
C LEU A 73 6.25 2.43 -1.52
N PHE A 74 5.91 2.56 -2.80
CA PHE A 74 6.28 1.59 -3.84
C PHE A 74 7.79 1.39 -3.98
N GLY A 75 8.59 2.45 -3.91
CA GLY A 75 10.04 2.34 -4.08
C GLY A 75 10.70 1.50 -3.00
N ALA A 76 10.36 1.74 -1.73
CA ALA A 76 10.84 0.94 -0.59
C ALA A 76 10.40 -0.53 -0.73
N TRP A 77 9.14 -0.77 -1.09
CA TRP A 77 8.61 -2.12 -1.31
C TRP A 77 9.35 -2.88 -2.40
N ALA A 78 9.55 -2.24 -3.55
CA ALA A 78 10.25 -2.84 -4.68
C ALA A 78 11.71 -3.18 -4.32
N TYR A 79 12.37 -2.30 -3.56
CA TYR A 79 13.73 -2.52 -3.08
C TYR A 79 13.83 -3.71 -2.13
N ILE A 80 12.94 -3.79 -1.13
CA ILE A 80 12.88 -4.90 -0.17
C ILE A 80 12.60 -6.22 -0.89
N ALA A 81 11.59 -6.25 -1.76
CA ALA A 81 11.21 -7.44 -2.51
C ALA A 81 12.38 -7.94 -3.38
N ARG A 82 13.10 -7.03 -4.02
CA ARG A 82 14.28 -7.37 -4.82
C ARG A 82 15.40 -7.97 -3.97
N ASN A 83 15.73 -7.35 -2.84
CA ASN A 83 16.78 -7.87 -1.96
C ASN A 83 16.46 -9.27 -1.45
N LEU A 84 15.20 -9.53 -1.08
CA LEU A 84 14.73 -10.86 -0.70
C LEU A 84 14.89 -11.87 -1.85
N MET A 85 14.52 -11.49 -3.08
CA MET A 85 14.71 -12.37 -4.24
C MET A 85 16.18 -12.68 -4.53
N VAL A 86 17.08 -11.70 -4.37
CA VAL A 86 18.53 -11.91 -4.54
C VAL A 86 19.05 -12.87 -3.47
N GLN A 87 18.66 -12.69 -2.21
CA GLN A 87 19.06 -13.59 -1.12
C GLN A 87 18.58 -15.03 -1.36
N ILE A 88 17.32 -15.21 -1.74
CA ILE A 88 16.77 -16.55 -2.05
C ILE A 88 17.47 -17.16 -3.27
N ALA A 89 17.84 -16.35 -4.27
CA ALA A 89 18.53 -16.84 -5.46
C ALA A 89 19.92 -17.43 -5.15
N GLU A 90 20.52 -17.03 -4.02
CA GLU A 90 21.82 -17.54 -3.54
C GLU A 90 21.69 -18.80 -2.67
N GLU A 91 20.47 -19.25 -2.34
CA GLU A 91 20.26 -20.44 -1.53
C GLU A 91 20.61 -21.74 -2.27
N ASP A 92 21.09 -22.74 -1.53
CA ASP A 92 21.57 -24.03 -2.05
C ASP A 92 20.52 -24.77 -2.89
N PHE A 93 19.23 -24.66 -2.54
CA PHE A 93 18.16 -25.32 -3.28
C PHE A 93 17.95 -24.70 -4.67
N VAL A 94 18.20 -23.38 -4.82
CA VAL A 94 18.15 -22.68 -6.10
C VAL A 94 19.39 -23.00 -6.94
N MET A 95 20.57 -23.04 -6.31
CA MET A 95 21.81 -23.46 -6.98
C MET A 95 21.72 -24.90 -7.49
N THR A 96 21.14 -25.80 -6.69
CA THR A 96 20.87 -27.19 -7.09
C THR A 96 19.89 -27.26 -8.25
N ALA A 97 18.82 -26.45 -8.22
CA ALA A 97 17.86 -26.37 -9.31
C ALA A 97 18.51 -25.87 -10.62
N LYS A 98 19.40 -24.88 -10.52
CA LYS A 98 20.19 -24.37 -11.64
C LYS A 98 21.15 -25.43 -12.21
N ALA A 99 21.84 -26.18 -11.35
CA ALA A 99 22.73 -27.27 -11.75
C ALA A 99 21.97 -28.42 -12.46
N LYS A 100 20.70 -28.64 -12.12
CA LYS A 100 19.81 -29.60 -12.80
C LYS A 100 19.33 -29.11 -14.18
N GLY A 101 19.69 -27.91 -14.62
CA GLY A 101 19.32 -27.38 -15.94
C GLY A 101 17.87 -26.93 -16.07
N LEU A 102 17.21 -26.55 -14.96
CA LEU A 102 15.84 -26.04 -15.00
C LEU A 102 15.76 -24.75 -15.84
N PRO A 103 14.70 -24.56 -16.66
CA PRO A 103 14.51 -23.33 -17.43
C PRO A 103 14.46 -22.10 -16.52
N GLU A 104 15.04 -20.98 -16.96
CA GLU A 104 15.12 -19.73 -16.18
C GLU A 104 13.75 -19.26 -15.69
N GLY A 105 12.70 -19.37 -16.51
CA GLY A 105 11.34 -18.99 -16.09
C GLY A 105 10.79 -19.85 -14.95
N THR A 106 11.12 -21.14 -14.93
CA THR A 106 10.73 -22.06 -13.83
C THR A 106 11.57 -21.81 -12.59
N LEU A 107 12.86 -21.51 -12.75
CA LEU A 107 13.75 -21.11 -11.66
C LEU A 107 13.21 -19.84 -10.98
N LEU A 108 12.98 -18.79 -11.76
CA LEU A 108 12.48 -17.50 -11.26
C LEU A 108 11.12 -17.66 -10.59
N ARG A 109 10.12 -18.25 -11.25
CA ARG A 109 8.75 -18.26 -10.74
C ARG A 109 8.57 -19.22 -9.56
N ARG A 110 9.16 -20.43 -9.61
CA ARG A 110 8.91 -21.49 -8.63
C ARG A 110 9.94 -21.52 -7.50
N HIS A 111 11.19 -21.20 -7.78
CA HIS A 111 12.29 -21.36 -6.82
C HIS A 111 12.76 -20.02 -6.21
N ILE A 112 12.42 -18.87 -6.80
CA ILE A 112 12.80 -17.55 -6.26
C ILE A 112 11.57 -16.73 -5.84
N LEU A 113 10.63 -16.50 -6.77
CA LEU A 113 9.45 -15.67 -6.55
C LEU A 113 8.51 -16.29 -5.50
N ARG A 114 8.08 -17.54 -5.68
CA ARG A 114 7.16 -18.19 -4.72
C ARG A 114 7.70 -18.21 -3.28
N PRO A 115 8.97 -18.58 -3.02
CA PRO A 115 9.52 -18.53 -1.66
C PRO A 115 9.69 -17.12 -1.09
N SER A 116 9.79 -16.07 -1.92
CA SER A 116 9.86 -14.67 -1.45
C SER A 116 8.49 -14.05 -1.15
N LEU A 117 7.38 -14.64 -1.62
CA LEU A 117 6.04 -14.07 -1.42
C LEU A 117 5.62 -13.93 0.05
N PRO A 118 5.87 -14.91 0.96
CA PRO A 118 5.42 -14.79 2.34
C PRO A 118 5.89 -13.51 3.05
N PRO A 119 7.21 -13.18 3.11
CA PRO A 119 7.64 -11.93 3.74
C PRO A 119 7.12 -10.69 3.02
N ILE A 120 7.04 -10.69 1.68
CA ILE A 120 6.49 -9.57 0.91
C ILE A 120 5.02 -9.30 1.31
N ILE A 121 4.21 -10.35 1.44
CA ILE A 121 2.80 -10.25 1.83
C ILE A 121 2.65 -9.78 3.27
N THR A 122 3.47 -10.29 4.19
CA THR A 122 3.49 -9.80 5.58
C THR A 122 3.67 -8.30 5.60
N SER A 123 4.68 -7.86 4.88
CA SER A 123 5.14 -6.49 4.94
C SER A 123 4.12 -5.55 4.24
N ILE A 124 3.55 -5.92 3.09
CA ILE A 124 2.44 -5.18 2.44
C ILE A 124 1.27 -5.00 3.41
N SER A 125 1.00 -6.01 4.21
CA SER A 125 -0.22 -6.02 5.01
C SER A 125 -0.06 -5.33 6.36
N LEU A 126 1.16 -5.35 6.92
CA LEU A 126 1.54 -4.41 7.98
C LEU A 126 1.42 -2.96 7.51
N SER A 127 1.75 -2.69 6.24
CA SER A 127 1.53 -1.37 5.63
C SER A 127 0.06 -1.03 5.44
N LEU A 128 -0.79 -1.99 5.08
CA LEU A 128 -2.23 -1.78 5.04
C LEU A 128 -2.76 -1.44 6.44
N ILE A 129 -2.30 -2.16 7.46
CA ILE A 129 -2.66 -1.91 8.86
C ILE A 129 -2.24 -0.50 9.31
N SER A 130 -0.99 -0.11 8.99
CA SER A 130 -0.51 1.22 9.33
C SER A 130 -1.20 2.32 8.53
N SER A 131 -1.68 2.04 7.31
CA SER A 131 -2.40 3.02 6.49
C SER A 131 -3.70 3.49 7.13
N TRP A 132 -4.41 2.61 7.86
CA TRP A 132 -5.63 2.99 8.59
C TRP A 132 -5.36 4.10 9.60
N GLN A 133 -4.18 4.12 10.22
CA GLN A 133 -3.80 5.08 11.26
C GLN A 133 -2.93 6.22 10.72
N GLY A 134 -2.21 6.00 9.61
CA GLY A 134 -1.17 6.88 9.07
C GLY A 134 -1.62 7.82 7.95
N ALA A 135 -2.87 7.69 7.47
CA ALA A 135 -3.36 8.53 6.38
C ALA A 135 -3.80 9.94 6.82
N ILE A 136 -3.74 10.30 8.11
CA ILE A 136 -4.23 11.59 8.65
C ILE A 136 -3.69 12.79 7.86
N ILE A 137 -2.38 12.82 7.60
CA ILE A 137 -1.75 13.96 6.91
C ILE A 137 -2.16 13.95 5.43
N THR A 138 -2.25 12.79 4.80
CA THR A 138 -2.74 12.65 3.41
C THR A 138 -4.20 13.12 3.30
N GLU A 139 -5.04 12.74 4.25
CA GLU A 139 -6.42 13.20 4.36
C GLU A 139 -6.50 14.72 4.48
N ALA A 140 -5.63 15.33 5.28
CA ALA A 140 -5.55 16.79 5.40
C ALA A 140 -5.11 17.46 4.08
N VAL A 141 -4.09 16.91 3.39
CA VAL A 141 -3.57 17.47 2.13
C VAL A 141 -4.63 17.45 1.03
N PHE A 142 -5.39 16.36 0.92
CA PHE A 142 -6.43 16.19 -0.09
C PHE A 142 -7.82 16.62 0.38
N ASN A 143 -7.94 17.22 1.57
CA ASN A 143 -9.23 17.54 2.19
C ASN A 143 -10.23 16.35 2.13
N TRP A 144 -9.72 15.14 2.34
CA TRP A 144 -10.47 13.90 2.25
C TRP A 144 -11.06 13.57 3.64
N PRO A 145 -12.40 13.45 3.78
CA PRO A 145 -13.02 13.19 5.07
C PRO A 145 -12.88 11.71 5.45
N GLY A 146 -11.75 11.35 6.07
CA GLY A 146 -11.47 10.00 6.56
C GLY A 146 -11.53 9.87 8.09
N LEU A 147 -11.29 8.65 8.57
CA LEU A 147 -11.27 8.33 10.01
C LEU A 147 -10.16 9.10 10.74
N GLY A 148 -9.05 9.37 10.06
CA GLY A 148 -7.92 10.10 10.62
C GLY A 148 -8.26 11.57 10.92
N SER A 149 -8.86 12.24 9.95
CA SER A 149 -9.31 13.62 10.07
C SER A 149 -10.38 13.76 11.16
N LEU A 150 -11.30 12.80 11.27
CA LEU A 150 -12.30 12.75 12.35
C LEU A 150 -11.65 12.53 13.72
N TYR A 151 -10.61 11.70 13.80
CA TYR A 151 -9.86 11.46 15.03
C TYR A 151 -9.18 12.74 15.53
N VAL A 152 -8.52 13.49 14.63
CA VAL A 152 -7.90 14.78 14.98
C VAL A 152 -8.93 15.82 15.42
N GLN A 153 -10.07 15.89 14.73
CA GLN A 153 -11.18 16.77 15.11
C GLN A 153 -11.71 16.42 16.52
N ALA A 154 -11.92 15.14 16.81
CA ALA A 154 -12.39 14.67 18.11
C ALA A 154 -11.39 14.98 19.24
N ILE A 155 -10.09 14.80 18.99
CA ILE A 155 -9.03 15.20 19.94
C ILE A 155 -9.07 16.70 20.21
N SER A 156 -9.18 17.50 19.16
CA SER A 156 -9.21 18.97 19.26
C SER A 156 -10.45 19.46 20.01
N ALA A 157 -11.57 18.76 19.85
CA ALA A 157 -12.83 19.03 20.53
C ALA A 157 -12.95 18.40 21.93
N LEU A 158 -11.93 17.63 22.37
CA LEU A 158 -11.96 16.85 23.62
C LEU A 158 -13.16 15.89 23.70
N ASP A 159 -13.62 15.38 22.56
CA ASP A 159 -14.76 14.48 22.44
C ASP A 159 -14.32 13.03 22.74
N ALA A 160 -14.22 12.71 24.02
CA ALA A 160 -13.78 11.38 24.49
C ALA A 160 -14.64 10.22 23.93
N PRO A 161 -15.99 10.30 23.87
CA PRO A 161 -16.80 9.27 23.24
C PRO A 161 -16.40 8.95 21.80
N VAL A 162 -16.18 9.97 20.95
CA VAL A 162 -15.78 9.78 19.55
C VAL A 162 -14.37 9.18 19.44
N ILE A 163 -13.44 9.64 20.28
CA ILE A 163 -12.07 9.09 20.33
C ILE A 163 -12.09 7.60 20.68
N ILE A 164 -12.87 7.20 21.70
CA ILE A 164 -12.99 5.80 22.12
C ILE A 164 -13.68 4.99 21.01
N GLY A 165 -14.75 5.51 20.39
CA GLY A 165 -15.41 4.86 19.28
C GLY A 165 -14.48 4.60 18.10
N LEU A 166 -13.67 5.59 17.72
CA LEU A 166 -12.68 5.44 16.64
C LEU A 166 -11.57 4.45 17.01
N ALA A 167 -11.11 4.43 18.26
CA ALA A 167 -10.14 3.44 18.72
C ALA A 167 -10.67 2.00 18.57
N VAL A 168 -11.95 1.77 18.89
CA VAL A 168 -12.61 0.48 18.70
C VAL A 168 -12.72 0.14 17.20
N ILE A 169 -13.07 1.10 16.35
CA ILE A 169 -13.12 0.88 14.89
C ILE A 169 -11.73 0.52 14.34
N TYR A 170 -10.67 1.21 14.77
CA TYR A 170 -9.29 0.85 14.38
C TYR A 170 -8.90 -0.56 14.85
N ALA A 171 -9.32 -0.96 16.06
CA ALA A 171 -9.10 -2.32 16.53
C ALA A 171 -9.81 -3.36 15.66
N TYR A 172 -11.05 -3.12 15.23
CA TYR A 172 -11.75 -4.01 14.31
C TYR A 172 -11.09 -4.06 12.92
N LEU A 173 -10.63 -2.93 12.39
CA LEU A 173 -9.91 -2.90 11.11
C LEU A 173 -8.58 -3.67 11.19
N LEU A 174 -7.86 -3.53 12.30
CA LEU A 174 -6.64 -4.29 12.58
C LEU A 174 -6.90 -5.80 12.59
N VAL A 175 -7.87 -6.25 13.40
CA VAL A 175 -8.23 -7.67 13.51
C VAL A 175 -8.75 -8.21 12.17
N GLY A 176 -9.58 -7.45 11.47
CA GLY A 176 -10.09 -7.83 10.15
C GLY A 176 -8.97 -7.99 9.11
N THR A 177 -8.00 -7.08 9.10
CA THR A 177 -6.85 -7.15 8.18
C THR A 177 -5.95 -8.34 8.51
N MET A 178 -5.69 -8.60 9.80
CA MET A 178 -4.95 -9.77 10.26
C MET A 178 -5.64 -11.09 9.90
N LEU A 179 -6.96 -11.16 10.03
CA LEU A 179 -7.71 -12.35 9.63
C LEU A 179 -7.57 -12.60 8.12
N VAL A 180 -7.70 -11.56 7.29
CA VAL A 180 -7.48 -11.67 5.83
C VAL A 180 -6.07 -12.14 5.52
N LEU A 181 -5.07 -11.71 6.28
CA LEU A 181 -3.69 -12.17 6.14
C LEU A 181 -3.52 -13.64 6.44
N ASP A 182 -4.03 -14.10 7.57
CA ASP A 182 -3.92 -15.50 8.00
C ASP A 182 -4.60 -16.42 6.97
N LEU A 183 -5.74 -16.01 6.42
CA LEU A 183 -6.39 -16.71 5.32
C LEU A 183 -5.52 -16.72 4.05
N THR A 184 -4.87 -15.60 3.73
CA THR A 184 -3.99 -15.49 2.56
C THR A 184 -2.77 -16.41 2.69
N TYR A 185 -2.15 -16.50 3.89
CA TYR A 185 -1.11 -17.49 4.16
C TYR A 185 -1.64 -18.92 4.05
N GLY A 186 -2.83 -19.19 4.59
CA GLY A 186 -3.51 -20.47 4.47
C GLY A 186 -3.68 -20.96 3.03
N LEU A 187 -3.97 -20.04 2.10
CA LEU A 187 -4.09 -20.34 0.67
C LEU A 187 -2.73 -20.56 0.00
N MET A 188 -1.69 -19.87 0.46
CA MET A 188 -0.37 -19.85 -0.16
C MET A 188 0.58 -20.92 0.33
N ASP A 189 0.42 -21.41 1.56
CA ASP A 189 1.25 -22.50 2.08
C ASP A 189 0.62 -23.87 1.76
N PRO A 190 1.16 -24.61 0.78
CA PRO A 190 0.67 -25.94 0.43
C PRO A 190 0.94 -27.00 1.52
N ARG A 191 1.75 -26.71 2.55
CA ARG A 191 2.06 -27.67 3.63
C ARG A 191 0.90 -27.84 4.61
N ILE A 192 0.03 -26.84 4.72
CA ILE A 192 -1.14 -26.86 5.62
C ILE A 192 -2.24 -27.79 5.07
N LYS A 193 -2.16 -28.18 3.78
CA LYS A 193 -3.12 -29.11 3.13
C LYS A 193 -2.85 -30.59 3.39
N GLY A 194 -1.87 -30.93 4.24
CA GLY A 194 -1.49 -32.32 4.55
C GLY A 194 -2.11 -32.92 5.82
N VAL A 195 -2.96 -32.19 6.53
CA VAL A 195 -3.65 -32.70 7.74
C VAL A 195 -5.16 -32.57 7.55
N ALA A 196 -5.70 -33.40 6.65
CA ALA A 196 -7.12 -33.73 6.56
C ALA A 196 -7.26 -35.15 6.04
#